data_AF-A0A3N5F234-F1
#
_entry.id   AF-A0A3N5F234-F1
#
_cell.length_a   1.000
_cell.length_b   1.000
_cell.length_c   1.000
_cell.angle_alpha   90.00
_cell.angle_beta   90.00
_cell.angle_gamma   90.00
#
_symmetry.space_group_name_H-M   'P 1'
#
loop_
_entity.id
_entity.type
_entity.pdbx_description
1 polymer ?
#
loop_
_entity_poly.entity_id
_entity_poly.type
_entity_poly.pdbx_seq_one_letter_code
_entity_poly.pdbx_strand_id
1 'polypeptide(L)'
;MSDEPTPTPSAFPSASVPASASSSPDRPRIDPVRPADDEARALARGLLDGARFGALATLEPDTGHPLASRVAVALDDDGAPLLLMSSLSAHSGALDADPRCSLLVGEPGAGDPLAHPRLTVNGVARRLVRDTDDGRRARDRWLATHPRAALYVDFGDFAFRRIECTGASLNGGFGRAWRLEAADLRPAPGDVLSGSPAA
;
A
#
# COMPACT_ATOMS: atom_id res chain seq x y z
N MET A 1 19.40 -20.22 40.87
CA MET A 1 19.12 -18.79 40.71
C MET A 1 20.43 -18.11 40.36
N SER A 2 20.70 -18.00 39.07
CA SER A 2 21.78 -17.16 38.56
C SER A 2 21.13 -16.35 37.45
N ASP A 3 20.75 -15.11 37.79
CA ASP A 3 20.26 -14.13 36.82
C ASP A 3 21.45 -13.68 35.97
N GLU A 4 21.35 -13.89 34.67
CA GLU A 4 22.25 -13.32 33.67
C GLU A 4 21.68 -11.96 33.24
N PRO A 5 22.46 -10.87 33.27
CA PRO A 5 21.93 -9.55 32.94
C PRO A 5 21.68 -9.41 31.43
N THR A 6 20.48 -8.98 31.08
CA THR A 6 20.08 -8.62 29.71
C THR A 6 20.97 -7.50 29.15
N PRO A 7 21.56 -7.63 27.95
CA PRO A 7 22.33 -6.54 27.36
C PRO A 7 21.41 -5.39 26.92
N THR A 8 21.72 -4.19 27.39
CA THR A 8 21.08 -2.93 27.00
C THR A 8 21.33 -2.65 25.50
N PRO A 9 20.33 -2.18 24.72
CA PRO A 9 20.57 -1.81 23.33
C PRO A 9 21.50 -0.60 23.25
N SER A 10 22.59 -0.76 22.48
CA SER A 10 23.57 0.28 22.15
C SER A 10 22.87 1.45 21.44
N ALA A 11 22.91 2.63 22.07
CA ALA A 11 22.43 3.86 21.46
C ALA A 11 23.30 4.20 20.24
N PHE A 12 22.67 4.33 19.06
CA PHE A 12 23.36 4.85 17.88
C PHE A 12 23.86 6.28 18.17
N PRO A 13 25.12 6.61 17.85
CA PRO A 13 25.64 7.96 18.08
C PRO A 13 24.90 8.96 17.19
N SER A 14 24.35 10.00 17.80
CA SER A 14 23.79 11.15 17.10
C SER A 14 24.93 11.89 16.39
N ALA A 15 25.01 11.75 15.07
CA ALA A 15 25.90 12.57 14.27
C ALA A 15 25.27 13.96 14.08
N SER A 16 25.85 14.97 14.72
CA SER A 16 25.51 16.38 14.48
C SER A 16 25.80 16.74 13.03
N VAL A 17 24.76 17.02 12.26
CA VAL A 17 24.87 17.52 10.88
C VAL A 17 25.38 18.98 10.94
N PRO A 18 26.49 19.34 10.27
CA PRO A 18 26.94 20.72 10.26
C PRO A 18 25.94 21.59 9.48
N ALA A 19 25.61 22.76 10.04
CA ALA A 19 24.77 23.75 9.38
C ALA A 19 25.45 24.24 8.09
N SER A 20 24.87 23.92 6.94
CA SER A 20 25.35 24.38 5.64
C SER A 20 25.00 25.85 5.44
N ALA A 21 26.00 26.64 5.05
CA ALA A 21 25.90 28.08 4.82
C ALA A 21 25.44 28.43 3.39
N SER A 22 24.69 29.55 3.33
CA SER A 22 24.31 30.39 2.19
C SER A 22 23.08 29.97 1.36
N SER A 23 21.97 30.68 1.59
CA SER A 23 20.79 30.71 0.71
C SER A 23 20.89 31.87 -0.28
N SER A 24 21.07 31.55 -1.56
CA SER A 24 20.81 32.42 -2.71
C SER A 24 19.31 32.79 -2.79
N PRO A 25 18.93 33.91 -3.44
CA PRO A 25 17.59 34.48 -3.32
C PRO A 25 16.52 33.58 -3.94
N ASP A 26 15.32 33.70 -3.36
CA ASP A 26 14.06 32.98 -3.60
C ASP A 26 13.70 32.85 -5.09
N ARG A 27 14.26 31.83 -5.75
CA ARG A 27 13.75 31.35 -7.04
C ARG A 27 12.49 30.56 -6.71
N PRO A 28 11.32 30.85 -7.32
CA PRO A 28 10.11 30.10 -7.03
C PRO A 28 10.38 28.62 -7.23
N ARG A 29 10.34 27.86 -6.13
CA ARG A 29 10.53 26.41 -6.16
C ARG A 29 9.34 25.83 -6.91
N ILE A 30 9.56 25.49 -8.18
CA ILE A 30 8.61 24.69 -8.95
C ILE A 30 8.45 23.37 -8.20
N ASP A 31 7.25 23.07 -7.72
CA ASP A 31 6.95 21.74 -7.19
C ASP A 31 7.06 20.75 -8.37
N PRO A 32 8.02 19.81 -8.35
CA PRO A 32 8.15 18.84 -9.42
C PRO A 32 6.96 17.86 -9.48
N VAL A 33 6.13 17.82 -8.43
CA VAL A 33 4.93 16.99 -8.35
C VAL A 33 3.74 17.73 -8.96
N ARG A 34 3.14 17.11 -9.97
CA ARG A 34 2.00 17.66 -10.71
C ARG A 34 0.68 17.32 -10.01
N PRO A 35 -0.36 18.16 -10.15
CA PRO A 35 -1.73 17.77 -9.80
C PRO A 35 -2.23 16.67 -10.75
N ALA A 36 -3.20 15.88 -10.31
CA ALA A 36 -3.75 14.78 -11.08
C ALA A 36 -4.44 15.23 -12.39
N ASP A 37 -3.93 14.74 -13.52
CA ASP A 37 -4.54 14.84 -14.84
C ASP A 37 -5.11 13.48 -15.29
N ASP A 38 -5.73 13.43 -16.48
CA ASP A 38 -6.33 12.19 -16.99
C ASP A 38 -5.30 11.09 -17.25
N GLU A 39 -4.07 11.46 -17.61
CA GLU A 39 -2.95 10.53 -17.79
C GLU A 39 -2.57 9.88 -16.46
N ALA A 40 -2.41 10.68 -15.39
CA ALA A 40 -2.11 10.20 -14.05
C ALA A 40 -3.21 9.28 -13.52
N ARG A 41 -4.48 9.67 -13.72
CA ARG A 41 -5.66 8.87 -13.36
C ARG A 41 -5.66 7.51 -14.07
N ALA A 42 -5.47 7.49 -15.39
CA ALA A 42 -5.43 6.26 -16.17
C ALA A 42 -4.26 5.35 -15.77
N LEU A 43 -3.07 5.93 -15.58
CA LEU A 43 -1.87 5.18 -15.18
C LEU A 43 -2.00 4.59 -13.77
N ALA A 44 -2.49 5.37 -12.80
CA ALA A 44 -2.69 4.90 -11.44
C ALA A 44 -3.68 3.74 -11.36
N ARG A 45 -4.82 3.84 -12.07
CA ARG A 45 -5.80 2.75 -12.14
C ARG A 45 -5.22 1.52 -12.81
N GLY A 46 -4.54 1.67 -13.94
CA GLY A 46 -3.89 0.54 -14.62
C GLY A 46 -2.89 -0.20 -13.73
N LEU A 47 -2.14 0.53 -12.88
CA LEU A 47 -1.25 -0.07 -11.89
C LEU A 47 -2.00 -0.83 -10.79
N LEU A 48 -3.13 -0.32 -10.31
CA LEU A 48 -3.96 -1.00 -9.32
C LEU A 48 -4.65 -2.23 -9.90
N ASP A 49 -5.27 -2.12 -11.07
CA ASP A 49 -5.99 -3.21 -11.73
C ASP A 49 -5.06 -4.38 -12.07
N GLY A 50 -3.82 -4.05 -12.46
CA GLY A 50 -2.77 -5.02 -12.73
C GLY A 50 -2.11 -5.62 -11.48
N ALA A 51 -2.30 -5.03 -10.29
CA ALA A 51 -1.65 -5.52 -9.08
C ALA A 51 -2.26 -6.86 -8.65
N ARG A 52 -1.39 -7.85 -8.43
CA ARG A 52 -1.72 -9.12 -7.73
C ARG A 52 -1.03 -9.23 -6.38
N PHE A 53 -0.02 -8.41 -6.17
CA PHE A 53 0.69 -8.27 -4.92
C PHE A 53 1.29 -6.87 -4.84
N GLY A 54 1.76 -6.49 -3.66
CA GLY A 54 2.46 -5.23 -3.43
C GLY A 54 3.26 -5.27 -2.14
N ALA A 55 3.94 -4.17 -1.85
CA ALA A 55 4.61 -3.95 -0.56
C ALA A 55 3.72 -3.08 0.34
N LEU A 56 3.21 -3.67 1.41
CA LEU A 56 2.45 -3.00 2.45
C LEU A 56 3.41 -2.47 3.51
N ALA A 57 3.34 -1.16 3.78
CA ALA A 57 4.00 -0.54 4.91
C ALA A 57 2.99 -0.30 6.05
N THR A 58 3.33 -0.76 7.25
CA THR A 58 2.58 -0.59 8.50
C THR A 58 3.50 -0.05 9.59
N LEU A 59 2.96 0.33 10.75
CA LEU A 59 3.74 0.79 11.90
C LEU A 59 3.81 -0.29 12.98
N GLU A 60 5.02 -0.67 13.41
CA GLU A 60 5.17 -1.62 14.52
C GLU A 60 4.63 -1.00 15.82
N PRO A 61 3.78 -1.72 16.59
CA PRO A 61 3.09 -1.14 17.76
C PRO A 61 4.02 -0.57 18.84
N ASP A 62 5.11 -1.28 19.14
CA ASP A 62 5.96 -0.94 20.29
C ASP A 62 7.02 0.12 19.95
N THR A 63 7.54 0.09 18.73
CA THR A 63 8.68 0.91 18.32
C THR A 63 8.28 2.06 17.40
N GLY A 64 7.11 1.97 16.76
CA GLY A 64 6.71 2.86 15.67
C GLY A 64 7.55 2.71 14.40
N HIS A 65 8.43 1.71 14.31
CA HIS A 65 9.22 1.49 13.11
C HIS A 65 8.33 1.08 11.92
N PRO A 66 8.61 1.59 10.71
CA PRO A 66 7.89 1.15 9.53
C PRO A 66 8.26 -0.30 9.18
N LEU A 67 7.26 -1.17 9.12
CA LEU A 67 7.38 -2.55 8.70
C LEU A 67 6.91 -2.69 7.25
N ALA A 68 7.77 -3.19 6.36
CA ALA A 68 7.40 -3.52 4.99
C ALA A 68 7.15 -5.03 4.84
N SER A 69 5.97 -5.41 4.37
CA SER A 69 5.56 -6.80 4.11
C SER A 69 5.08 -6.96 2.68
N ARG A 70 5.40 -8.09 2.03
CA ARG A 70 4.77 -8.45 0.76
C ARG A 70 3.38 -9.02 1.04
N VAL A 71 2.37 -8.50 0.36
CA VAL A 71 0.97 -8.93 0.48
C VAL A 71 0.37 -9.21 -0.89
N ALA A 72 -0.56 -10.16 -0.97
CA ALA A 72 -1.43 -10.31 -2.14
C ALA A 72 -2.46 -9.17 -2.16
N VAL A 73 -2.91 -8.78 -3.34
CA VAL A 73 -3.81 -7.63 -3.55
C VAL A 73 -4.91 -8.02 -4.51
N ALA A 74 -6.16 -7.75 -4.13
CA ALA A 74 -7.31 -7.68 -5.02
C ALA A 74 -7.95 -6.29 -4.90
N LEU A 75 -8.94 -5.98 -5.72
CA LEU A 75 -9.69 -4.72 -5.65
C LEU A 75 -11.17 -4.97 -5.35
N ASP A 76 -11.76 -4.07 -4.56
CA ASP A 76 -13.22 -3.94 -4.38
C ASP A 76 -13.85 -3.19 -5.56
N ASP A 77 -15.17 -3.13 -5.64
CA ASP A 77 -15.94 -2.57 -6.77
C ASP A 77 -15.56 -1.12 -7.13
N ASP A 78 -15.16 -0.34 -6.13
CA ASP A 78 -14.77 1.07 -6.28
C ASP A 78 -13.26 1.28 -6.39
N GLY A 79 -12.50 0.20 -6.66
CA GLY A 79 -11.05 0.22 -6.84
C GLY A 79 -10.24 0.26 -5.54
N ALA A 80 -10.90 0.16 -4.37
CA ALA A 80 -10.18 0.10 -3.10
C ALA A 80 -9.40 -1.22 -2.97
N PRO A 81 -8.12 -1.20 -2.54
CA PRO A 81 -7.36 -2.42 -2.31
C PRO A 81 -7.97 -3.27 -1.20
N LEU A 82 -8.18 -4.54 -1.52
CA LEU A 82 -8.50 -5.61 -0.58
C LEU A 82 -7.23 -6.41 -0.29
N LEU A 83 -7.08 -6.83 0.96
CA LEU A 83 -6.04 -7.72 1.47
C LEU A 83 -6.71 -8.84 2.28
N LEU A 84 -6.18 -10.06 2.18
CA LEU A 84 -6.58 -11.19 3.03
C LEU A 84 -5.40 -11.58 3.91
N MET A 85 -5.56 -11.45 5.22
CA MET A 85 -4.45 -11.50 6.16
C MET A 85 -4.75 -12.44 7.34
N SER A 86 -3.77 -13.29 7.70
CA SER A 86 -3.81 -14.09 8.93
C SER A 86 -3.47 -13.22 10.13
N SER A 87 -4.20 -13.37 11.23
CA SER A 87 -3.94 -12.72 12.51
C SER A 87 -2.57 -13.09 13.11
N LEU A 88 -1.91 -14.14 12.61
CA LEU A 88 -0.56 -14.54 13.00
C LEU A 88 0.55 -13.69 12.36
N SER A 89 0.22 -12.88 11.35
CA SER A 89 1.20 -12.05 10.66
C SER A 89 1.51 -10.76 11.42
N ALA A 90 2.80 -10.35 11.41
CA ALA A 90 3.24 -9.12 12.05
C ALA A 90 2.47 -7.87 11.56
N HIS A 91 2.21 -7.78 10.24
CA HIS A 91 1.46 -6.67 9.66
C HIS A 91 -0.04 -6.69 10.04
N SER A 92 -0.62 -7.83 10.46
CA SER A 92 -1.98 -7.84 11.03
C SER A 92 -2.01 -7.22 12.42
N GLY A 93 -1.08 -7.62 13.30
CA GLY A 93 -0.97 -7.04 14.63
C GLY A 93 -0.66 -5.54 14.57
N ALA A 94 0.21 -5.13 13.64
CA ALA A 94 0.49 -3.72 13.36
C ALA A 94 -0.79 -2.94 12.98
N LEU A 95 -1.59 -3.46 12.03
CA LEU A 95 -2.83 -2.80 11.59
C LEU A 95 -3.94 -2.80 12.64
N ASP A 96 -3.94 -3.77 13.57
CA ASP A 96 -4.87 -3.77 14.70
C ASP A 96 -4.52 -2.69 15.73
N ALA A 97 -3.23 -2.36 15.88
CA ALA A 97 -2.78 -1.28 16.77
C ALA A 97 -2.91 0.11 16.11
N ASP A 98 -2.51 0.24 14.85
CA ASP A 98 -2.62 1.46 14.05
C ASP A 98 -3.05 1.12 12.61
N PRO A 99 -4.28 1.49 12.21
CA PRO A 99 -4.79 1.08 10.91
C PRO A 99 -4.20 1.89 9.75
N ARG A 100 -3.35 2.90 9.99
CA ARG A 100 -2.70 3.67 8.92
C ARG A 100 -1.67 2.82 8.19
N CYS A 101 -1.73 2.84 6.86
CA CYS A 101 -0.79 2.09 6.04
C CYS A 101 -0.56 2.76 4.68
N SER A 102 0.44 2.26 3.97
CA SER A 102 0.59 2.53 2.54
C SER A 102 0.87 1.25 1.76
N LEU A 103 0.37 1.16 0.54
CA LEU A 103 0.58 0.03 -0.37
C LEU A 103 1.31 0.51 -1.62
N LEU A 104 2.50 -0.04 -1.87
CA LEU A 104 3.27 0.17 -3.10
C LEU A 104 2.97 -0.94 -4.11
N VAL A 105 2.61 -0.54 -5.33
CA VAL A 105 2.41 -1.40 -6.50
C VAL A 105 3.11 -0.83 -7.74
N GLY A 106 3.27 -1.65 -8.78
CA GLY A 106 4.00 -1.31 -10.01
C GLY A 106 5.41 -1.89 -10.02
N GLU A 107 5.49 -3.22 -10.08
CA GLU A 107 6.78 -3.92 -10.14
C GLU A 107 7.53 -3.57 -11.44
N PRO A 108 8.85 -3.37 -11.37
CA PRO A 108 9.64 -3.04 -12.55
C PRO A 108 9.78 -4.24 -13.49
N GLY A 109 9.80 -3.96 -14.79
CA GLY A 109 10.26 -4.91 -15.81
C GLY A 109 11.78 -4.91 -15.96
N ALA A 110 12.27 -5.37 -17.11
CA ALA A 110 13.69 -5.29 -17.45
C ALA A 110 14.17 -3.82 -17.57
N GLY A 111 15.47 -3.60 -17.36
CA GLY A 111 16.10 -2.27 -17.44
C GLY A 111 16.22 -1.57 -16.08
N ASP A 112 16.29 -0.23 -16.10
CA ASP A 112 16.39 0.57 -14.87
C ASP A 112 15.05 0.54 -14.09
N PRO A 113 15.01 0.01 -12.86
CA PRO A 113 13.78 -0.06 -12.07
C PRO A 113 13.14 1.31 -11.80
N LEU A 114 13.93 2.39 -11.77
CA LEU A 114 13.41 3.75 -11.52
C LEU A 114 12.76 4.39 -12.75
N ALA A 115 12.90 3.79 -13.93
CA ALA A 115 12.20 4.21 -15.14
C ALA A 115 10.75 3.69 -15.18
N HIS A 116 10.42 2.64 -14.41
CA HIS A 116 9.11 1.99 -14.44
C HIS A 116 8.08 2.72 -13.56
N PRO A 117 6.81 2.77 -13.97
CA PRO A 117 5.76 3.43 -13.21
C PRO A 117 5.43 2.65 -11.92
N ARG A 118 5.19 3.38 -10.83
CA ARG A 118 4.84 2.85 -9.51
C ARG A 118 3.90 3.79 -8.77
N LEU A 119 3.01 3.19 -7.98
CA LEU A 119 1.98 3.89 -7.22
C LEU A 119 2.09 3.50 -5.75
N THR A 120 2.16 4.50 -4.87
CA THR A 120 2.01 4.31 -3.43
C THR A 120 0.65 4.86 -3.00
N VAL A 121 -0.28 3.97 -2.67
CA VAL A 121 -1.58 4.31 -2.10
C VAL A 121 -1.43 4.49 -0.59
N ASN A 122 -1.90 5.60 -0.05
CA ASN A 122 -1.98 5.83 1.39
C ASN A 122 -3.42 5.65 1.84
N GLY A 123 -3.63 5.09 3.03
CA GLY A 123 -4.97 4.94 3.56
C GLY A 123 -5.05 4.36 4.97
N VAL A 124 -6.27 3.96 5.32
CA VAL A 124 -6.60 3.32 6.58
C VAL A 124 -7.18 1.93 6.29
N ALA A 125 -6.56 0.88 6.82
CA ALA A 125 -6.99 -0.50 6.60
C ALA A 125 -8.15 -0.86 7.54
N ARG A 126 -9.38 -0.81 7.01
CA ARG A 126 -10.58 -1.24 7.72
C ARG A 126 -10.72 -2.75 7.68
N ARG A 127 -10.85 -3.39 8.85
CA ARG A 127 -11.20 -4.81 8.94
C ARG A 127 -12.66 -5.03 8.53
N LEU A 128 -12.89 -6.01 7.67
CA LEU A 128 -14.24 -6.41 7.25
C LEU A 128 -14.73 -7.56 8.12
N VAL A 129 -15.99 -7.48 8.53
CA VAL A 129 -16.68 -8.56 9.25
C VAL A 129 -17.22 -9.56 8.23
N ARG A 130 -16.85 -10.83 8.38
CA ARG A 130 -17.13 -11.92 7.42
C ARG A 130 -18.60 -12.01 7.02
N ASP A 131 -19.50 -11.97 7.99
CA ASP A 131 -20.94 -12.21 7.77
C ASP A 131 -21.74 -10.96 7.38
N THR A 132 -21.06 -9.89 6.98
CA THR A 132 -21.68 -8.69 6.41
C THR A 132 -21.68 -8.73 4.88
N ASP A 133 -22.47 -7.88 4.24
CA ASP A 133 -22.47 -7.76 2.77
C ASP A 133 -21.09 -7.38 2.24
N ASP A 134 -20.37 -6.48 2.94
CA ASP A 134 -18.99 -6.13 2.62
C ASP A 134 -18.04 -7.33 2.70
N GLY A 135 -18.17 -8.14 3.76
CA GLY A 135 -17.33 -9.33 3.95
C GLY A 135 -17.55 -10.39 2.88
N ARG A 136 -18.81 -10.65 2.53
CA ARG A 136 -19.18 -11.58 1.45
C ARG A 136 -18.71 -11.08 0.08
N ARG A 137 -18.95 -9.80 -0.24
CA ARG A 137 -18.48 -9.19 -1.49
C ARG A 137 -16.97 -9.25 -1.63
N ALA A 138 -16.23 -8.89 -0.58
CA ALA A 138 -14.77 -8.96 -0.59
C ALA A 138 -14.26 -10.40 -0.81
N ARG A 139 -14.91 -11.39 -0.20
CA ARG A 139 -14.60 -12.80 -0.41
C ARG A 139 -14.77 -13.23 -1.87
N ASP A 140 -15.90 -12.89 -2.48
CA ASP A 140 -16.19 -13.27 -3.86
C ASP A 140 -15.20 -12.60 -4.83
N ARG A 141 -14.92 -11.31 -4.63
CA ARG A 141 -13.90 -10.55 -5.38
C ARG A 141 -12.51 -11.16 -5.23
N TRP A 142 -12.14 -11.53 -4.01
CA TRP A 142 -10.84 -12.15 -3.75
C TRP A 142 -10.70 -13.48 -4.46
N LEU A 143 -11.71 -14.35 -4.40
CA LEU A 143 -11.67 -15.67 -5.03
C LEU A 143 -11.70 -15.60 -6.56
N ALA A 144 -12.33 -14.58 -7.15
CA ALA A 144 -12.29 -14.35 -8.58
C ALA A 144 -10.87 -14.10 -9.12
N THR A 145 -9.99 -13.51 -8.31
CA THR A 145 -8.61 -13.18 -8.69
C THR A 145 -7.58 -14.13 -8.10
N HIS A 146 -7.90 -14.79 -6.97
CA HIS A 146 -7.05 -15.70 -6.21
C HIS A 146 -7.77 -17.02 -5.93
N PRO A 147 -8.10 -17.84 -6.95
CA PRO A 147 -8.90 -19.04 -6.77
C PRO A 147 -8.28 -20.06 -5.80
N ARG A 148 -6.94 -20.11 -5.74
CA ARG A 148 -6.20 -20.95 -4.78
C ARG A 148 -6.42 -20.55 -3.31
N ALA A 149 -6.92 -19.34 -3.05
CA ALA A 149 -7.25 -18.90 -1.70
C ALA A 149 -8.49 -19.59 -1.12
N ALA A 150 -9.29 -20.30 -1.93
CA ALA A 150 -10.41 -21.10 -1.45
C ALA A 150 -9.99 -22.12 -0.37
N LEU A 151 -8.72 -22.51 -0.34
CA LEU A 151 -8.16 -23.43 0.65
C LEU A 151 -8.01 -22.82 2.06
N TYR A 152 -7.95 -21.50 2.20
CA TYR A 152 -7.63 -20.84 3.48
C TYR A 152 -8.45 -19.57 3.77
N VAL A 153 -9.18 -19.01 2.80
CA VAL A 153 -9.96 -17.76 2.96
C VAL A 153 -11.00 -17.83 4.08
N ASP A 154 -11.46 -19.04 4.39
CA ASP A 154 -12.47 -19.29 5.42
C ASP A 154 -11.89 -19.73 6.77
N PHE A 155 -10.56 -19.73 6.91
CA PHE A 155 -9.93 -20.00 8.20
C PHE A 155 -10.21 -18.87 9.20
N GLY A 156 -10.38 -19.25 10.47
CA GLY A 156 -10.79 -18.33 11.54
C GLY A 156 -9.75 -17.27 11.89
N ASP A 157 -8.48 -17.52 11.59
CA ASP A 157 -7.39 -16.55 11.75
C ASP A 157 -7.28 -15.60 10.56
N PHE A 158 -7.95 -15.85 9.44
CA PHE A 158 -7.91 -14.96 8.28
C PHE A 158 -9.06 -13.95 8.26
N ALA A 159 -8.73 -12.70 7.97
CA ALA A 159 -9.68 -11.61 7.82
C ALA A 159 -9.34 -10.73 6.62
N PHE A 160 -10.39 -10.19 5.98
CA PHE A 160 -10.24 -9.17 4.96
C PHE A 160 -9.95 -7.80 5.58
N ARG A 161 -9.03 -7.07 4.97
CA ARG A 161 -8.78 -5.65 5.20
C ARG A 161 -9.04 -4.91 3.90
N ARG A 162 -9.83 -3.84 3.96
CA ARG A 162 -10.05 -2.91 2.86
C ARG A 162 -9.30 -1.62 3.16
N ILE A 163 -8.44 -1.18 2.25
CA ILE A 163 -7.74 0.09 2.41
C ILE A 163 -8.68 1.21 1.96
N GLU A 164 -9.15 1.99 2.92
CA GLU A 164 -9.86 3.24 2.69
C GLU A 164 -8.81 4.27 2.22
N CYS A 165 -8.68 4.44 0.91
CA CYS A 165 -7.69 5.31 0.30
C CYS A 165 -7.89 6.77 0.73
N THR A 166 -6.83 7.42 1.20
CA THR A 166 -6.81 8.87 1.48
C THR A 166 -6.17 9.67 0.33
N GLY A 167 -5.41 9.00 -0.52
CA GLY A 167 -4.72 9.58 -1.68
C GLY A 167 -3.56 8.70 -2.10
N ALA A 168 -2.80 9.13 -3.10
CA ALA A 168 -1.64 8.38 -3.57
C ALA A 168 -0.53 9.28 -4.13
N SER A 169 0.67 8.71 -4.17
CA SER A 169 1.82 9.24 -4.88
C SER A 169 2.08 8.37 -6.10
N LEU A 170 1.96 8.94 -7.29
CA LEU A 170 2.26 8.26 -8.55
C LEU A 170 3.60 8.76 -9.07
N ASN A 171 4.49 7.83 -9.38
CA ASN A 171 5.69 8.12 -10.13
C ASN A 171 5.65 7.32 -11.44
N GLY A 172 5.60 8.03 -12.57
CA GLY A 172 5.53 7.43 -13.90
C GLY A 172 6.90 7.13 -14.53
N GLY A 173 7.98 7.14 -13.76
CA GLY A 173 9.35 7.14 -14.26
C GLY A 173 9.99 8.52 -14.19
N PHE A 174 11.09 8.72 -14.92
CA PHE A 174 11.86 9.96 -14.86
C PHE A 174 11.04 11.20 -15.22
N GLY A 175 11.09 12.23 -14.36
CA GLY A 175 10.44 13.52 -14.58
C GLY A 175 8.91 13.53 -14.51
N ARG A 176 8.29 12.41 -14.13
CA ARG A 176 6.84 12.20 -14.11
C ARG A 176 6.39 11.82 -12.70
N ALA A 177 5.92 12.79 -11.92
CA ALA A 177 5.41 12.56 -10.57
C ALA A 177 4.10 13.32 -10.36
N TRP A 178 3.12 12.67 -9.74
CA TRP A 178 1.81 13.24 -9.44
C TRP A 178 1.39 12.93 -8.01
N ARG A 179 0.61 13.85 -7.44
CA ARG A 179 -0.16 13.62 -6.21
C ARG A 179 -1.62 13.42 -6.59
N LEU A 180 -2.20 12.33 -6.09
CA LEU A 180 -3.56 11.90 -6.37
C LEU A 180 -4.40 12.00 -5.10
N GLU A 181 -5.64 12.44 -5.25
CA GLU A 181 -6.65 12.35 -4.20
C GLU A 181 -7.34 10.98 -4.22
N ALA A 182 -8.08 10.66 -3.16
CA ALA A 182 -8.81 9.39 -3.10
C ALA A 182 -9.80 9.21 -4.26
N ALA A 183 -10.41 10.29 -4.74
CA ALA A 183 -11.36 10.26 -5.85
C ALA A 183 -10.69 9.91 -7.20
N ASP A 184 -9.41 10.25 -7.38
CA ASP A 184 -8.67 9.95 -8.63
C ASP A 184 -8.42 8.45 -8.82
N LEU A 185 -8.44 7.67 -7.73
CA LEU A 185 -8.17 6.24 -7.73
C LEU A 185 -9.42 5.40 -8.05
N ARG A 186 -10.60 6.00 -8.06
CA ARG A 186 -11.86 5.28 -8.34
C ARG A 186 -11.97 4.93 -9.83
N PRO A 187 -12.53 3.77 -10.18
CA PRO A 187 -12.87 3.43 -11.56
C PRO A 187 -13.76 4.50 -12.19
N ALA A 188 -13.66 4.67 -13.51
CA ALA A 188 -14.59 5.53 -14.22
C ALA A 188 -16.01 4.93 -14.19
N PRO A 189 -17.08 5.75 -14.21
CA PRO A 189 -18.44 5.24 -14.30
C PRO A 189 -18.59 4.33 -15.55
N GLY A 190 -18.88 3.05 -15.34
CA GLY A 190 -19.05 2.05 -16.40
C GLY A 190 -17.86 1.11 -16.62
N ASP A 191 -16.72 1.34 -15.98
CA ASP A 191 -15.63 0.35 -15.96
C ASP A 191 -16.02 -0.80 -15.03
N VAL A 192 -16.22 -1.97 -15.63
CA VAL A 192 -16.33 -3.22 -14.86
C VAL A 192 -14.90 -3.72 -14.64
N LEU A 193 -14.46 -3.80 -13.38
CA LEU A 193 -13.18 -4.40 -13.02
C LEU A 193 -13.13 -5.84 -13.55
N SER A 194 -12.48 -6.02 -14.70
CA SER A 194 -12.44 -7.32 -15.36
C SER A 194 -11.48 -8.24 -14.61
N GLY A 195 -12.03 -9.29 -13.98
CA GLY A 195 -11.24 -10.38 -13.44
C GLY A 195 -10.71 -11.23 -14.58
N SER A 196 -9.66 -10.77 -15.28
CA SER A 196 -8.96 -11.64 -16.23
C SER A 196 -8.07 -12.60 -15.45
N PRO A 197 -8.25 -13.93 -15.56
CA PRO A 197 -7.25 -14.87 -15.09
C PRO A 197 -6.00 -14.68 -15.97
N ALA A 198 -4.86 -14.43 -15.35
CA ALA A 198 -3.58 -14.53 -16.06
C ALA A 198 -3.33 -16.01 -16.36
N ALA A 199 -2.92 -16.28 -17.61
CA ALA A 199 -2.51 -17.59 -18.10
C ALA A 199 -1.29 -18.15 -17.34
#